data_AF-A0A1J3HZD4-F1
#
_entry.id   AF-A0A1J3HZD4-F1
#
_cell.length_a   1.000
_cell.length_b   1.000
_cell.length_c   1.000
_cell.angle_alpha   90.00
_cell.angle_beta   90.00
_cell.angle_gamma   90.00
#
_symmetry.space_group_name_H-M   'P 1'
#
loop_
_entity.id
_entity.type
_entity.pdbx_description
1 polymer ?
#
loop_
_entity_poly.entity_id
_entity_poly.type
_entity_poly.pdbx_seq_one_letter_code
_entity_poly.pdbx_strand_id
1 'polypeptide(L)'
;SGSVKQVMFSNIQVNEVANPIIIDQYYCDGGGCHNQTSAVAVSNINYINIKGTYTKEPVRFACSDSLPCTGISMSTIELKPATGKASPRDPFCWEAHGELKTKTLPPIQCLKTEKSTGAATQASNDAC
;
A
#
# COMPACT_ATOMS: atom_id res chain seq x y z
N SER A 1 -19.62 6.04 -9.92
CA SER A 1 -18.33 5.69 -9.27
C SER A 1 -17.61 4.67 -10.14
N GLY A 2 -16.28 4.63 -10.06
CA GLY A 2 -15.44 3.68 -10.81
C GLY A 2 -14.81 2.62 -9.90
N SER A 3 -14.15 1.64 -10.51
CA SER A 3 -13.39 0.63 -9.78
C SER A 3 -12.12 0.22 -10.53
N VAL A 4 -11.04 0.00 -9.77
CA VAL A 4 -9.78 -0.62 -10.23
C VAL A 4 -9.55 -1.83 -9.35
N LYS A 5 -9.41 -3.01 -9.98
CA LYS A 5 -9.22 -4.26 -9.25
C LYS A 5 -8.29 -5.22 -9.96
N GLN A 6 -7.64 -6.10 -9.19
CA GLN A 6 -6.82 -7.20 -9.71
C GLN A 6 -5.65 -6.72 -10.57
N VAL A 7 -4.96 -5.68 -10.09
CA VAL A 7 -3.75 -5.14 -10.75
C VAL A 7 -2.52 -5.80 -10.14
N MET A 8 -1.54 -6.14 -10.98
CA MET A 8 -0.26 -6.69 -10.55
C MET A 8 0.89 -5.87 -11.11
N PHE A 9 1.79 -5.46 -10.22
CA PHE A 9 3.08 -4.86 -10.52
C PHE A 9 4.16 -5.86 -10.10
N SER A 10 4.93 -6.37 -11.07
CA SER A 10 5.94 -7.39 -10.78
C SER A 10 7.28 -7.14 -11.47
N ASN A 11 8.37 -7.55 -10.79
CA ASN A 11 9.73 -7.52 -11.32
C ASN A 11 10.18 -6.12 -11.76
N ILE A 12 10.01 -5.13 -10.88
CA ILE A 12 10.31 -3.73 -11.17
C ILE A 12 11.61 -3.33 -10.48
N GLN A 13 12.53 -2.74 -11.24
CA GLN A 13 13.75 -2.12 -10.75
C GLN A 13 13.64 -0.59 -10.83
N VAL A 14 13.82 0.10 -9.70
CA VAL A 14 13.82 1.57 -9.63
C VAL A 14 15.20 2.12 -9.31
N ASN A 15 15.49 3.33 -9.77
CA ASN A 15 16.73 4.03 -9.47
C ASN A 15 16.46 5.52 -9.18
N GLU A 16 16.80 5.95 -7.97
CA GLU A 16 16.63 7.33 -7.48
C GLU A 16 15.21 7.92 -7.62
N VAL A 17 14.19 7.06 -7.61
CA VAL A 17 12.79 7.48 -7.77
C VAL A 17 12.29 8.17 -6.50
N ALA A 18 11.54 9.26 -6.63
CA ALA A 18 10.99 9.97 -5.46
C ALA A 18 10.15 9.05 -4.57
N ASN A 19 9.17 8.38 -5.19
CA ASN A 19 8.20 7.53 -4.53
C ASN A 19 7.91 6.29 -5.39
N PRO A 20 8.61 5.16 -5.16
CA PRO A 20 8.50 3.97 -6.02
C PRO A 20 7.12 3.32 -6.07
N ILE A 21 6.39 3.31 -4.94
CA ILE A 21 5.08 2.66 -4.82
C ILE A 21 4.09 3.68 -4.25
N ILE A 22 3.06 4.03 -5.03
CA ILE A 22 2.05 5.02 -4.64
C ILE A 22 0.65 4.52 -4.98
N ILE A 23 -0.26 4.68 -4.02
CA ILE A 23 -1.71 4.80 -4.27
C ILE A 23 -2.13 6.13 -3.66
N ASP A 24 -2.72 7.02 -4.46
CA ASP A 24 -3.18 8.32 -4.02
C ASP A 24 -4.62 8.57 -4.52
N GLN A 25 -5.59 8.27 -3.67
CA GLN A 25 -7.00 8.53 -3.95
C GLN A 25 -7.40 9.99 -3.70
N TYR A 26 -6.47 10.84 -3.24
CA TYR A 26 -6.65 12.28 -3.09
C TYR A 26 -5.98 13.08 -4.21
N TYR A 27 -5.53 12.41 -5.27
CA TYR A 27 -4.93 13.07 -6.43
C TYR A 27 -5.92 14.03 -7.11
N CYS A 28 -5.53 15.29 -7.25
CA CYS A 28 -6.22 16.28 -8.08
C CYS A 28 -5.25 16.99 -9.02
N ASP A 29 -5.66 17.15 -10.28
CA ASP A 29 -4.90 17.72 -11.39
C ASP A 29 -4.96 19.26 -11.42
N GLY A 30 -4.71 19.88 -10.26
CA GLY A 30 -4.52 21.34 -10.14
C GLY A 30 -5.80 22.18 -10.19
N GLY A 31 -6.98 21.61 -10.46
CA GLY A 31 -8.27 22.32 -10.57
C GLY A 31 -9.02 22.60 -9.26
N GLY A 32 -8.36 22.45 -8.10
CA GLY A 32 -9.00 22.56 -6.78
C GLY A 32 -9.67 21.25 -6.37
N CYS A 33 -9.11 20.61 -5.33
CA CYS A 33 -9.72 19.43 -4.71
C CYS A 33 -11.00 19.85 -3.96
N HIS A 34 -12.17 19.59 -4.53
CA HIS A 34 -13.42 19.67 -3.79
C HIS A 34 -13.57 18.45 -2.87
N ASN A 35 -14.17 18.62 -1.69
CA ASN A 35 -14.57 17.49 -0.85
C ASN A 35 -15.57 16.62 -1.64
N GLN A 36 -15.11 15.47 -2.12
CA GLN A 36 -15.96 14.49 -2.79
C GLN A 36 -16.10 13.23 -1.94
N THR A 37 -17.32 12.74 -1.79
CA THR A 37 -17.62 11.48 -1.11
C THR A 37 -17.38 10.27 -2.00
N SER A 38 -17.38 10.44 -3.33
CA SER A 38 -17.15 9.36 -4.28
C SER A 38 -15.66 9.17 -4.56
N ALA A 39 -15.08 8.12 -3.98
CA ALA A 39 -13.78 7.60 -4.40
C ALA A 39 -13.95 6.45 -5.39
N VAL A 40 -12.92 6.19 -6.19
CA VAL A 40 -12.83 4.99 -7.04
C VAL A 40 -12.47 3.81 -6.15
N ALA A 41 -13.21 2.70 -6.22
CA ALA A 41 -12.88 1.51 -5.42
C ALA A 41 -11.55 0.92 -5.89
N VAL A 42 -10.58 0.74 -5.00
CA VAL A 42 -9.27 0.12 -5.30
C VAL A 42 -9.15 -1.17 -4.50
N SER A 43 -9.05 -2.31 -5.18
CA SER A 43 -8.93 -3.59 -4.48
C SER A 43 -8.03 -4.62 -5.17
N ASN A 44 -7.50 -5.57 -4.40
CA ASN A 44 -6.70 -6.70 -4.91
C ASN A 44 -5.50 -6.24 -5.76
N ILE A 45 -4.67 -5.35 -5.18
CA ILE A 45 -3.47 -4.81 -5.83
C ILE A 45 -2.26 -5.59 -5.34
N ASN A 46 -1.48 -6.15 -6.27
CA ASN A 46 -0.33 -7.00 -5.95
C ASN A 46 0.98 -6.32 -6.36
N TYR A 47 1.91 -6.18 -5.41
CA TYR A 47 3.28 -5.70 -5.63
C TYR A 47 4.26 -6.84 -5.34
N ILE A 48 5.00 -7.27 -6.36
CA ILE A 48 5.86 -8.46 -6.29
C ILE A 48 7.25 -8.15 -6.83
N ASN A 49 8.29 -8.42 -6.05
CA ASN A 49 9.68 -8.27 -6.50
C ASN A 49 9.98 -6.85 -7.03
N ILE A 50 9.83 -5.85 -6.17
CA ILE A 50 10.16 -4.44 -6.48
C ILE A 50 11.41 -4.07 -5.70
N LYS A 51 12.48 -3.70 -6.42
CA LYS A 51 13.79 -3.45 -5.85
C LYS A 51 14.39 -2.14 -6.33
N GLY A 52 15.27 -1.53 -5.54
CA GLY A 52 16.06 -0.38 -5.98
C GLY A 52 16.20 0.73 -4.97
N THR A 53 16.27 1.98 -5.45
CA THR A 53 16.53 3.15 -4.61
C THR A 53 15.46 4.24 -4.69
N TYR A 54 15.22 4.92 -3.56
CA TYR A 54 14.25 6.01 -3.44
C TYR A 54 14.82 7.28 -2.81
N THR A 55 14.20 8.42 -3.08
CA THR A 55 14.68 9.74 -2.60
C THR A 55 13.72 10.49 -1.67
N LYS A 56 12.43 10.10 -1.59
CA LYS A 56 11.46 10.71 -0.65
C LYS A 56 10.80 9.70 0.28
N GLU A 57 9.85 8.89 -0.22
CA GLU A 57 9.16 7.84 0.57
C GLU A 57 9.16 6.55 -0.25
N PRO A 58 9.47 5.40 0.34
CA PRO A 58 9.52 4.13 -0.39
C PRO A 58 8.12 3.67 -0.83
N VAL A 59 7.13 3.90 0.02
CA VAL A 59 5.72 3.48 -0.14
C VAL A 59 4.82 4.57 0.43
N ARG A 60 3.81 4.96 -0.34
CA ARG A 60 2.76 5.90 0.09
C ARG A 60 1.40 5.38 -0.36
N PHE A 61 0.58 4.92 0.58
CA PHE A 61 -0.82 4.59 0.35
C PHE A 61 -1.69 5.63 1.05
N ALA A 62 -2.33 6.50 0.28
CA ALA A 62 -3.28 7.50 0.74
C ALA A 62 -4.65 7.15 0.15
N CYS A 63 -5.41 6.32 0.88
CA CYS A 63 -6.73 5.85 0.46
C CYS A 63 -7.86 6.63 1.16
N SER A 64 -9.05 6.65 0.57
CA SER A 64 -10.20 7.41 1.05
C SER A 64 -10.77 6.83 2.34
N ASP A 65 -11.15 7.70 3.28
CA ASP A 65 -11.89 7.35 4.50
C ASP A 65 -13.24 6.68 4.19
N SER A 66 -13.90 7.09 3.11
CA SER A 66 -15.20 6.53 2.71
C SER A 66 -15.08 5.24 1.90
N LEU A 67 -13.91 4.97 1.32
CA LEU A 67 -13.68 3.81 0.46
C LEU A 67 -12.22 3.35 0.56
N PRO A 68 -11.84 2.69 1.67
CA PRO A 68 -10.50 2.20 1.90
C PRO A 68 -10.00 1.29 0.78
N CYS A 69 -8.70 1.28 0.54
CA CYS A 69 -8.09 0.30 -0.35
C CYS A 69 -8.01 -1.06 0.36
N THR A 70 -8.38 -2.14 -0.30
CA THR A 70 -8.41 -3.50 0.29
C THR A 70 -7.66 -4.52 -0.56
N GLY A 71 -7.20 -5.60 0.05
CA GLY A 71 -6.50 -6.67 -0.65
C GLY A 71 -5.17 -6.22 -1.26
N ILE A 72 -4.47 -5.26 -0.64
CA ILE A 72 -3.11 -4.92 -1.03
C ILE A 72 -2.18 -6.05 -0.60
N SER A 73 -1.45 -6.66 -1.52
CA SER A 73 -0.49 -7.71 -1.21
C SER A 73 0.91 -7.29 -1.62
N MET A 74 1.87 -7.37 -0.70
CA MET A 74 3.27 -7.02 -0.96
C MET A 74 4.19 -8.22 -0.70
N SER A 75 5.04 -8.53 -1.68
CA SER A 75 6.01 -9.62 -1.59
C SER A 75 7.34 -9.21 -2.22
N THR A 76 8.45 -9.53 -1.55
CA THR A 76 9.82 -9.27 -2.02
C THR A 76 10.04 -7.79 -2.37
N ILE A 77 9.83 -6.89 -1.40
CA ILE A 77 10.03 -5.44 -1.56
C ILE A 77 11.35 -5.04 -0.91
N GLU A 78 12.29 -4.55 -1.71
CA GLU A 78 13.63 -4.15 -1.28
C GLU A 78 14.03 -2.78 -1.84
N LEU A 79 13.61 -1.73 -1.15
CA LEU A 79 13.87 -0.33 -1.48
C LEU A 79 14.86 0.26 -0.48
N LYS A 80 15.91 0.91 -0.97
CA LYS A 80 16.95 1.55 -0.15
C LYS A 80 16.96 3.06 -0.38
N PRO A 81 17.25 3.87 0.66
CA PRO A 81 17.57 5.27 0.47
C PRO A 81 18.66 5.46 -0.59
N ALA A 82 18.48 6.39 -1.52
CA ALA A 82 19.57 6.84 -2.39
C ALA A 82 20.62 7.59 -1.55
N THR A 83 21.90 7.33 -1.81
CA THR A 83 23.02 7.95 -1.08
C THR A 83 23.09 9.45 -1.34
N GLY A 84 23.44 10.23 -0.30
CA GLY A 84 23.70 11.67 -0.44
C GLY A 84 22.46 12.56 -0.62
N LYS A 85 21.24 12.02 -0.49
CA LYS A 85 20.01 12.82 -0.49
C LYS A 85 19.43 12.93 0.93
N ALA A 86 18.57 13.93 1.14
CA ALA A 86 17.95 14.23 2.43
C ALA A 86 17.31 12.99 3.08
N SER A 87 17.19 13.00 4.42
CA SER A 87 16.61 11.90 5.21
C SER A 87 15.27 11.45 4.62
N PRO A 88 15.22 10.26 4.00
CA PRO A 88 13.99 9.74 3.44
C PRO A 88 12.98 9.52 4.55
N ARG A 89 11.70 9.72 4.23
CA ARG A 89 10.59 9.46 5.13
C ARG A 89 10.28 7.96 5.19
N ASP A 90 9.68 7.58 6.30
CA ASP A 90 9.15 6.23 6.52
C ASP A 90 7.97 5.92 5.58
N PRO A 91 7.64 4.64 5.34
CA PRO A 91 6.43 4.24 4.64
C PRO A 91 5.16 4.89 5.24
N PHE A 92 4.26 5.34 4.38
CA PHE A 92 2.98 5.94 4.77
C PHE A 92 1.81 5.07 4.31
N CYS A 93 0.85 4.82 5.21
CA CYS A 93 -0.38 4.12 4.91
C CYS A 93 -1.56 4.79 5.62
N TRP A 94 -2.60 5.14 4.87
CA TRP A 94 -3.87 5.67 5.36
C TRP A 94 -5.00 4.90 4.69
N GLU A 95 -5.92 4.36 5.49
CA GLU A 95 -7.05 3.53 5.04
C GLU A 95 -6.68 2.48 3.97
N ALA A 96 -5.52 1.85 4.17
CA ALA A 96 -4.96 0.83 3.30
C ALA A 96 -4.89 -0.49 4.06
N HIS A 97 -5.57 -1.50 3.52
CA HIS A 97 -5.70 -2.82 4.12
C HIS A 97 -5.11 -3.90 3.20
N GLY A 98 -4.42 -4.85 3.83
CA GLY A 98 -3.67 -5.84 3.08
C GLY A 98 -2.76 -6.71 3.93
N GLU A 99 -1.77 -7.29 3.27
CA GLU A 99 -0.81 -8.19 3.87
C GLU A 99 0.60 -8.03 3.29
N LEU A 100 1.60 -8.22 4.15
CA LEU A 100 2.99 -8.41 3.76
C LEU A 100 3.28 -9.91 3.74
N LYS A 101 3.48 -10.48 2.55
CA LYS A 101 3.79 -11.91 2.37
C LYS A 101 5.23 -12.25 2.77
N THR A 102 6.13 -11.28 2.69
CA THR A 102 7.53 -11.40 3.10
C THR A 102 7.94 -10.18 3.91
N LYS A 103 9.05 -10.29 4.63
CA LYS A 103 9.71 -9.10 5.21
C LYS A 103 10.04 -8.11 4.10
N THR A 104 9.86 -6.82 4.36
CA THR A 104 10.17 -5.74 3.43
C THR A 104 11.33 -4.92 3.95
N LEU A 105 12.09 -4.32 3.02
CA LEU A 105 13.11 -3.33 3.32
C LEU A 105 12.71 -2.03 2.60
N PRO A 106 12.49 -0.91 3.32
CA PRO A 106 12.31 -0.84 4.78
C PRO A 106 11.06 -1.59 5.26
N PRO A 107 10.91 -1.87 6.57
CA PRO A 107 9.69 -2.45 7.12
C PRO A 107 8.46 -1.57 6.91
N ILE A 108 7.36 -2.11 6.36
CA ILE A 108 6.11 -1.38 6.08
C ILE A 108 5.07 -1.72 7.15
N GLN A 109 5.29 -1.25 8.38
CA GLN A 109 4.42 -1.60 9.51
C GLN A 109 3.05 -0.88 9.50
N CYS A 110 2.89 0.14 8.65
CA CYS A 110 1.66 0.93 8.58
C CYS A 110 0.51 0.22 7.84
N LEU A 111 0.78 -0.83 7.06
CA LEU A 111 -0.24 -1.52 6.30
C LEU A 111 -1.13 -2.30 7.27
N LYS A 112 -2.41 -1.91 7.35
CA LYS A 112 -3.35 -2.54 8.27
C LYS A 112 -3.69 -3.92 7.73
N THR A 113 -3.79 -4.91 8.61
CA THR A 113 -4.37 -6.20 8.23
C THR A 113 -5.85 -6.02 7.90
N GLU A 114 -6.37 -6.86 7.02
CA GLU A 114 -7.80 -6.92 6.77
C GLU A 114 -8.54 -7.18 8.09
N LYS A 115 -9.56 -6.38 8.40
CA LYS A 115 -10.51 -6.74 9.44
C LYS A 115 -11.26 -7.94 8.90
N SER A 116 -10.96 -9.12 9.44
CA SER A 116 -11.84 -10.29 9.32
C SER A 116 -13.25 -9.87 9.76
N THR A 117 -14.12 -9.57 8.80
CA THR A 117 -15.57 -9.56 9.03
C THR A 117 -15.94 -10.94 9.56
N GLY A 118 -16.36 -10.98 10.83
CA GLY A 118 -16.44 -12.20 11.62
C GLY A 118 -17.20 -13.34 10.93
N ALA A 119 -16.50 -14.44 10.68
CA ALA A 119 -17.12 -15.74 10.75
C ALA A 119 -17.20 -16.11 12.24
N ALA A 120 -18.35 -15.87 12.85
CA ALA A 120 -18.70 -16.56 14.09
C ALA A 120 -18.79 -18.06 13.74
N THR A 121 -17.78 -18.82 14.13
CA THR A 121 -17.94 -20.25 14.36
C THR A 121 -17.12 -20.55 15.61
N GLN A 122 -17.83 -20.79 16.71
CA GLN A 122 -17.25 -21.40 17.91
C GLN A 122 -16.52 -22.67 17.49
N ALA A 123 -15.20 -22.69 17.63
CA ALA A 123 -14.45 -23.93 17.65
C ALA A 123 -14.11 -24.20 19.12
N SER A 124 -14.76 -25.26 19.61
CA SER A 124 -14.58 -25.88 20.90
C SER A 124 -13.12 -26.02 21.30
N ASN A 125 -12.87 -25.91 22.60
CA ASN A 125 -11.69 -26.47 23.23
C ASN A 125 -11.53 -27.92 22.77
N ASP A 126 -10.35 -28.26 22.27
CA ASP A 126 -9.76 -29.58 22.45
C ASP A 126 -8.24 -29.42 22.48
N ALA A 127 -7.70 -29.73 23.66
CA ALA A 127 -6.30 -29.96 23.88
C ALA A 127 -5.92 -31.34 23.35
N CYS A 128 -4.77 -31.41 22.70
CA CYS A 128 -3.88 -32.57 22.67
C CYS A 128 -2.44 -32.04 22.64
#